data_AF-B0MYK6-F1
#
_entry.id   AF-B0MYK6-F1
#
_cell.length_a   1.000
_cell.length_b   1.000
_cell.length_c   1.000
_cell.angle_alpha   90.00
_cell.angle_beta   90.00
_cell.angle_gamma   90.00
#
_symmetry.space_group_name_H-M   'P 1'
#
loop_
_entity.id
_entity.type
_entity.pdbx_description
1 polymer ?
#
loop_
_entity_poly.entity_id
_entity_poly.type
_entity_poly.pdbx_seq_one_letter_code
_entity_poly.pdbx_strand_id
1 'polypeptide(L)'
;MRSPGRSRETKNPKYGRKAPARASVSETDKKFNLIKTITTMKYLIRSVKYFIALCVLYLIIMALMLLTNTSVLTPSETFSALVRSTRGQVLIVAVVLLSALYPKFGFIRRQEIGSLRKNREQILNAFVSEGFKPVRESEHEMVFRADSLFKRLTLLFEDEIRVTQTGEWITIEGIRRGVARVYYRLQSYLERTRNENE
;
A
#
# COMPACT_ATOMS: atom_id res chain seq x y z
N MET A 1 -66.01 46.17 9.86
CA MET A 1 -66.30 44.71 9.82
C MET A 1 -66.16 44.21 8.39
N ARG A 2 -65.72 42.95 8.21
CA ARG A 2 -65.89 42.06 7.02
C ARG A 2 -65.24 42.44 5.64
N SER A 3 -64.49 41.46 5.12
CA SER A 3 -64.14 41.18 3.69
C SER A 3 -65.39 40.70 2.89
N PRO A 4 -65.35 40.34 1.56
CA PRO A 4 -64.24 40.05 0.60
C PRO A 4 -64.32 40.93 -0.69
N GLY A 5 -63.62 40.71 -1.83
CA GLY A 5 -62.51 39.82 -2.25
C GLY A 5 -62.58 39.41 -3.75
N ARG A 6 -61.52 38.78 -4.30
CA ARG A 6 -61.23 38.47 -5.74
C ARG A 6 -60.98 39.69 -6.65
N SER A 7 -60.12 39.64 -7.68
CA SER A 7 -59.17 38.60 -8.12
C SER A 7 -57.94 39.28 -8.71
N ARG A 8 -56.72 38.95 -8.24
CA ARG A 8 -55.47 39.37 -8.88
C ARG A 8 -54.78 38.20 -9.55
N GLU A 9 -54.30 38.46 -10.75
CA GLU A 9 -53.52 37.59 -11.61
C GLU A 9 -52.27 37.06 -10.89
N THR A 10 -52.13 35.74 -10.79
CA THR A 10 -50.84 35.09 -10.49
C THR A 10 -50.54 34.06 -11.57
N LYS A 11 -49.64 34.44 -12.49
CA LYS A 11 -49.08 33.49 -13.46
C LYS A 11 -48.37 32.39 -12.67
N ASN A 12 -48.80 31.15 -12.89
CA ASN A 12 -48.19 29.96 -12.29
C ASN A 12 -46.98 29.54 -13.15
N PRO A 13 -45.72 29.77 -12.73
CA PRO A 13 -44.58 29.14 -13.38
C PRO A 13 -44.63 27.65 -13.05
N LYS A 14 -45.16 26.86 -13.99
CA LYS A 14 -45.15 25.39 -13.93
C LYS A 14 -43.80 24.91 -13.43
N TYR A 15 -43.82 24.13 -12.36
CA TYR A 15 -42.69 23.41 -11.75
C TYR A 15 -41.54 23.19 -12.72
N GLY A 16 -40.52 24.04 -12.63
CA GLY A 16 -39.22 23.81 -13.26
C GLY A 16 -38.62 22.57 -12.62
N ARG A 17 -38.82 21.40 -13.24
CA ARG A 17 -38.16 20.15 -12.89
C ARG A 17 -36.65 20.36 -13.05
N LYS A 18 -35.98 20.81 -11.99
CA LYS A 18 -34.51 20.82 -11.90
C LYS A 18 -34.06 19.39 -12.21
N ALA A 19 -33.44 19.19 -13.36
CA ALA A 19 -32.94 17.88 -13.78
C ALA A 19 -31.79 17.47 -12.84
N PRO A 20 -31.95 16.45 -11.97
CA PRO A 20 -30.90 16.11 -11.02
C PRO A 20 -29.88 15.17 -11.65
N ALA A 21 -28.62 15.35 -11.27
CA ALA A 21 -27.61 14.29 -11.10
C ALA A 21 -27.15 13.40 -12.29
N ARG A 22 -27.72 13.48 -13.51
CA ARG A 22 -27.31 12.54 -14.59
C ARG A 22 -25.86 12.73 -15.07
N ALA A 23 -25.34 13.96 -15.06
CA ALA A 23 -23.94 14.24 -15.41
C ALA A 23 -22.96 13.85 -14.29
N SER A 24 -23.30 14.12 -13.03
CA SER A 24 -22.43 13.82 -11.88
C SER A 24 -22.24 12.33 -11.64
N VAL A 25 -23.26 11.50 -11.89
CA VAL A 25 -23.16 10.04 -11.79
C VAL A 25 -22.12 9.49 -12.77
N SER A 26 -22.17 9.91 -14.04
CA SER A 26 -21.20 9.51 -15.09
C SER A 26 -19.75 9.85 -14.73
N GLU A 27 -19.48 11.04 -14.16
CA GLU A 27 -18.13 11.38 -13.70
C GLU A 27 -17.68 10.57 -12.49
N THR A 28 -18.59 10.33 -11.54
CA THR A 28 -18.30 9.55 -10.33
C THR A 28 -17.98 8.10 -10.69
N ASP A 29 -18.76 7.50 -11.60
CA ASP A 29 -18.52 6.16 -12.12
C ASP A 29 -17.20 6.05 -12.88
N LYS A 30 -16.86 7.03 -13.72
CA LYS A 30 -15.56 7.10 -14.41
C LYS A 30 -14.40 7.20 -13.43
N LYS A 31 -14.49 8.09 -12.43
CA LYS A 31 -13.48 8.26 -11.37
C LYS A 31 -13.32 6.96 -10.55
N PHE A 32 -14.43 6.31 -10.17
CA PHE A 32 -14.41 5.03 -9.46
C PHE A 32 -13.75 3.92 -10.26
N ASN A 33 -14.13 3.73 -11.54
CA ASN A 33 -13.53 2.72 -12.40
C ASN A 33 -12.05 3.00 -12.69
N LEU A 34 -11.64 4.27 -12.82
CA LEU A 34 -10.24 4.67 -12.96
C LEU A 34 -9.43 4.32 -11.70
N ILE A 35 -9.93 4.66 -10.51
CA ILE A 35 -9.29 4.33 -9.22
C ILE A 35 -9.18 2.81 -9.04
N LYS A 36 -10.25 2.08 -9.36
CA LYS A 36 -10.26 0.61 -9.35
C LYS A 36 -9.21 0.05 -10.29
N THR A 37 -9.14 0.53 -11.53
CA THR A 37 -8.14 0.08 -12.51
C THR A 37 -6.72 0.39 -12.05
N ILE A 38 -6.44 1.62 -11.58
CA ILE A 38 -5.10 2.00 -11.08
C ILE A 38 -4.68 1.13 -9.88
N THR A 39 -5.60 0.85 -8.95
CA THR A 39 -5.29 0.00 -7.78
C THR A 39 -5.10 -1.46 -8.19
N THR A 40 -5.89 -2.00 -9.11
CA THR A 40 -5.69 -3.34 -9.69
C THR A 40 -4.35 -3.44 -10.44
N MET A 41 -3.96 -2.45 -11.25
CA MET A 41 -2.67 -2.46 -11.95
C MET A 41 -1.49 -2.39 -10.99
N LYS A 42 -1.55 -1.54 -9.95
CA LYS A 42 -0.54 -1.51 -8.88
C LYS A 42 -0.44 -2.85 -8.13
N TYR A 43 -1.58 -3.50 -7.86
CA TYR A 43 -1.62 -4.83 -7.24
C TYR A 43 -0.98 -5.90 -8.13
N LEU A 44 -1.29 -5.88 -9.44
CA LEU A 44 -0.76 -6.82 -10.42
C LEU A 44 0.76 -6.67 -10.59
N ILE A 45 1.27 -5.45 -10.71
CA ILE A 45 2.73 -5.18 -10.77
C ILE A 45 3.43 -5.73 -9.52
N ARG A 46 2.85 -5.54 -8.34
CA ARG A 46 3.35 -6.11 -7.08
C ARG A 46 3.34 -7.64 -7.11
N SER A 47 2.22 -8.26 -7.51
CA SER A 47 2.08 -9.71 -7.66
C SER A 47 3.14 -10.30 -8.60
N VAL A 48 3.34 -9.68 -9.77
CA VAL A 48 4.35 -10.11 -10.75
C VAL A 48 5.76 -9.99 -10.17
N LYS A 49 6.06 -8.93 -9.41
CA LYS A 49 7.36 -8.81 -8.73
C LYS A 49 7.57 -9.91 -7.68
N TYR A 50 6.56 -10.25 -6.89
CA TYR A 50 6.66 -11.37 -5.93
C TYR A 50 6.82 -12.73 -6.64
N PHE A 51 6.14 -12.93 -7.77
CA PHE A 51 6.31 -14.12 -8.60
C PHE A 51 7.75 -14.25 -9.11
N ILE A 52 8.29 -13.18 -9.72
CA ILE A 52 9.68 -13.12 -10.19
C ILE A 52 10.66 -13.38 -9.03
N ALA A 53 10.44 -12.80 -7.85
CA ALA A 53 11.28 -13.04 -6.69
C ALA A 53 11.29 -14.51 -6.24
N LEU A 54 10.14 -15.19 -6.28
CA LEU A 54 10.06 -16.63 -5.98
C LEU A 54 10.73 -17.48 -7.06
N CYS A 55 10.60 -17.13 -8.34
CA CYS A 55 11.31 -17.80 -9.44
C CYS A 55 12.84 -17.64 -9.32
N VAL A 56 13.34 -16.44 -9.01
CA VAL A 56 14.77 -16.19 -8.79
C VAL A 56 15.27 -16.97 -7.56
N LEU A 57 14.50 -17.01 -6.47
CA LEU A 57 14.83 -17.82 -5.29
C LEU A 57 14.93 -19.32 -5.64
N TYR A 58 13.98 -19.85 -6.43
CA TYR A 58 14.03 -21.23 -6.91
C TYR A 58 15.29 -21.49 -7.75
N LEU A 59 15.65 -20.59 -8.66
CA LEU A 59 16.87 -20.72 -9.47
C LEU A 59 18.16 -20.66 -8.63
N ILE A 60 18.19 -19.85 -7.57
CA ILE A 60 19.32 -19.80 -6.63
C ILE A 60 19.44 -21.13 -5.86
N ILE A 61 18.32 -21.69 -5.38
CA ILE A 61 18.31 -22.99 -4.69
C ILE A 61 18.76 -24.11 -5.65
N MET A 62 18.26 -24.12 -6.89
CA MET A 62 18.70 -25.05 -7.94
C MET A 62 20.20 -24.95 -8.21
N ALA A 63 20.74 -23.73 -8.37
CA ALA A 63 22.16 -23.51 -8.56
C ALA A 63 22.99 -24.00 -7.37
N LEU A 64 22.52 -23.78 -6.14
CA LEU A 64 23.19 -24.26 -4.93
C LEU A 64 23.16 -25.80 -4.84
N MET A 65 22.05 -26.46 -5.20
CA MET A 65 21.97 -27.93 -5.22
C MET A 65 22.94 -28.56 -6.24
N LEU A 66 23.10 -27.94 -7.41
CA LEU A 66 24.09 -28.33 -8.41
C LEU A 66 25.53 -28.12 -7.90
N LEU A 67 25.84 -26.95 -7.32
CA LEU A 67 27.17 -26.64 -6.78
C LEU A 67 27.58 -27.56 -5.63
N THR A 68 26.61 -28.00 -4.82
CA THR A 68 26.83 -28.94 -3.70
C THR A 68 26.80 -30.41 -4.12
N ASN A 69 26.58 -30.74 -5.40
CA ASN A 69 26.36 -32.10 -5.90
C ASN A 69 25.25 -32.87 -5.16
N THR A 70 24.29 -32.17 -4.55
CA THR A 70 23.11 -32.77 -3.91
C THR A 70 21.96 -33.02 -4.90
N SER A 71 22.09 -32.52 -6.13
CA SER A 71 21.17 -32.78 -7.23
C SER A 71 21.35 -34.18 -7.80
N VAL A 72 20.39 -35.07 -7.54
CA VAL A 72 20.30 -36.42 -8.16
C VAL A 72 19.91 -36.35 -9.65
N LEU A 73 19.42 -35.20 -10.14
CA LEU A 73 18.93 -35.00 -11.49
C LEU A 73 19.56 -33.79 -12.17
N THR A 74 19.68 -33.86 -13.49
CA THR A 74 20.11 -32.76 -14.39
C THR A 74 19.11 -31.59 -14.31
N PRO A 75 19.50 -30.32 -14.58
CA PRO A 75 18.57 -29.18 -14.54
C PRO A 75 17.31 -29.34 -15.42
N SER A 76 17.47 -29.96 -16.60
CA SER A 76 16.38 -30.28 -17.53
C SER A 76 15.41 -31.32 -16.96
N GLU A 77 15.94 -32.37 -16.32
CA GLU A 77 15.15 -33.43 -15.68
C GLU A 77 14.42 -32.90 -14.44
N THR A 78 15.06 -32.04 -13.66
CA THR A 78 14.42 -31.39 -12.50
C THR A 78 13.27 -30.47 -12.93
N PHE A 79 13.44 -29.72 -14.03
CA PHE A 79 12.36 -28.93 -14.61
C PHE A 79 11.24 -29.81 -15.20
N SER A 80 11.58 -30.90 -15.88
CA SER A 80 10.61 -31.88 -16.40
C SER A 80 9.79 -32.49 -15.26
N ALA A 81 10.44 -32.88 -14.16
CA ALA A 81 9.80 -33.38 -12.95
C ALA A 81 8.89 -32.31 -12.31
N LEU A 82 9.33 -31.04 -12.25
CA LEU A 82 8.53 -29.94 -11.73
C LEU A 82 7.23 -29.73 -12.54
N VAL A 83 7.26 -29.82 -13.86
CA VAL A 83 6.08 -29.55 -14.71
C VAL A 83 5.17 -30.78 -14.84
N ARG A 84 5.74 -32.00 -14.87
CA ARG A 84 4.99 -33.25 -15.11
C ARG A 84 4.56 -33.98 -13.85
N SER A 85 5.24 -33.80 -12.72
CA SER A 85 4.83 -34.41 -11.45
C SER A 85 3.67 -33.65 -10.81
N THR A 86 2.69 -34.37 -10.26
CA THR A 86 1.62 -33.79 -9.43
C THR A 86 2.18 -32.94 -8.28
N ARG A 87 3.29 -33.35 -7.66
CA ARG A 87 3.94 -32.59 -6.58
C ARG A 87 4.50 -31.25 -7.08
N GLY A 88 5.08 -31.25 -8.28
CA GLY A 88 5.63 -30.06 -8.92
C GLY A 88 4.54 -29.11 -9.43
N GLN A 89 3.45 -29.64 -9.98
CA GLN A 89 2.27 -28.86 -10.35
C GLN A 89 1.62 -28.19 -9.14
N VAL A 90 1.48 -28.92 -8.02
CA VAL A 90 1.03 -28.33 -6.73
C VAL A 90 1.97 -27.22 -6.28
N LEU A 91 3.30 -27.38 -6.43
CA LEU A 91 4.27 -26.32 -6.11
C LEU A 91 4.14 -25.10 -7.04
N ILE A 92 3.94 -25.28 -8.34
CA ILE A 92 3.69 -24.19 -9.30
C ILE A 92 2.41 -23.42 -8.89
N VAL A 93 1.31 -24.14 -8.63
CA VAL A 93 0.05 -23.53 -8.17
C VAL A 93 0.25 -22.79 -6.84
N ALA A 94 0.97 -23.38 -5.89
CA ALA A 94 1.29 -22.73 -4.61
C ALA A 94 2.14 -21.46 -4.78
N VAL A 95 3.13 -21.44 -5.67
CA VAL A 95 3.95 -20.26 -5.98
C VAL A 95 3.10 -19.15 -6.63
N VAL A 96 2.25 -19.51 -7.60
CA VAL A 96 1.33 -18.56 -8.25
C VAL A 96 0.36 -17.96 -7.21
N LEU A 97 -0.33 -18.80 -6.42
CA LEU A 97 -1.24 -18.35 -5.37
C LEU A 97 -0.53 -17.50 -4.32
N LEU A 98 0.65 -17.91 -3.84
CA LEU A 98 1.41 -17.15 -2.87
C LEU A 98 1.80 -15.78 -3.43
N SER A 99 2.28 -15.71 -4.68
CA SER A 99 2.61 -14.43 -5.33
C SER A 99 1.39 -13.51 -5.51
N ALA A 100 0.22 -14.08 -5.79
CA ALA A 100 -1.05 -13.36 -5.97
C ALA A 100 -1.64 -12.89 -4.64
N LEU A 101 -1.47 -13.65 -3.54
CA LEU A 101 -1.95 -13.29 -2.21
C LEU A 101 -0.98 -12.37 -1.45
N TYR A 102 0.33 -12.44 -1.73
CA TYR A 102 1.35 -11.70 -0.96
C TYR A 102 1.12 -10.18 -0.90
N PRO A 103 0.73 -9.44 -1.98
CA PRO A 103 0.51 -8.00 -1.88
C PRO A 103 -0.59 -7.62 -0.88
N LYS A 104 -1.59 -8.49 -0.65
CA LYS A 104 -2.66 -8.25 0.33
C LYS A 104 -2.15 -8.23 1.77
N PHE A 105 -1.10 -8.99 2.07
CA PHE A 105 -0.52 -9.07 3.42
C PHE A 105 0.76 -8.23 3.55
N GLY A 106 1.47 -7.98 2.45
CA GLY A 106 2.75 -7.26 2.42
C GLY A 106 2.69 -5.79 2.86
N PHE A 107 1.51 -5.16 2.82
CA PHE A 107 1.33 -3.74 3.17
C PHE A 107 0.47 -3.56 4.42
N ILE A 108 0.67 -2.44 5.11
CA ILE A 108 -0.16 -2.02 6.24
C ILE A 108 -0.26 -0.50 6.27
N ARG A 109 -1.37 -0.01 6.83
CA ARG A 109 -1.56 1.38 7.26
C ARG A 109 -1.74 1.39 8.78
N ARG A 110 -1.06 2.30 9.46
CA ARG A 110 -1.18 2.57 10.90
C ARG A 110 -1.44 4.07 11.10
N GLN A 111 -2.13 4.43 12.18
CA GLN A 111 -2.42 5.82 12.53
C GLN A 111 -2.00 6.07 13.97
N GLU A 112 -1.39 7.22 14.23
CA GLU A 112 -1.02 7.70 15.57
C GLU A 112 -1.45 9.15 15.76
N ILE A 113 -1.64 9.58 17.01
CA ILE A 113 -1.87 10.98 17.35
C ILE A 113 -0.54 11.74 17.23
N GLY A 114 -0.50 12.80 16.44
CA GLY A 114 0.71 13.61 16.29
C GLY A 114 0.64 14.63 15.16
N SER A 115 1.70 15.43 15.04
CA SER A 115 1.88 16.39 13.94
C SER A 115 3.21 16.17 13.24
N LEU A 116 3.20 16.03 11.90
CA LEU A 116 4.40 16.03 11.06
C LEU A 116 5.34 17.21 11.37
N ARG A 117 4.79 18.37 11.73
CA ARG A 117 5.56 19.59 12.02
C ARG A 117 6.12 19.62 13.44
N LYS A 118 5.31 19.29 14.45
CA LYS A 118 5.75 19.30 15.86
C LYS A 118 6.65 18.10 16.20
N ASN A 119 6.35 16.93 15.64
CA ASN A 119 7.03 15.67 15.93
C ASN A 119 8.04 15.26 14.86
N ARG A 120 8.46 16.21 13.99
CA ARG A 120 9.36 15.97 12.85
C ARG A 120 10.60 15.19 13.24
N GLU A 121 11.25 15.60 14.32
CA GLU A 121 12.50 15.02 14.77
C GLU A 121 12.31 13.59 15.31
N GLN A 122 11.26 13.35 16.09
CA GLN A 122 10.91 12.00 16.58
C GLN A 122 10.59 11.05 15.40
N ILE A 123 9.91 11.55 14.37
CA ILE A 123 9.66 10.81 13.12
C ILE A 123 10.99 10.50 12.43
N LEU A 124 11.82 11.50 12.15
CA LEU A 124 13.12 11.29 11.49
C LEU A 124 13.99 10.30 12.28
N ASN A 125 14.09 10.43 13.61
CA ASN A 125 14.88 9.54 14.45
C ASN A 125 14.33 8.10 14.47
N ALA A 126 13.00 7.92 14.48
CA ALA A 126 12.38 6.59 14.34
C ALA A 126 12.70 5.93 12.98
N PHE A 127 12.66 6.69 11.88
CA PHE A 127 12.97 6.17 10.55
C PHE A 127 14.48 5.91 10.33
N VAL A 128 15.34 6.86 10.72
CA VAL A 128 16.81 6.76 10.56
C VAL A 128 17.38 5.65 11.43
N SER A 129 16.94 5.52 12.68
CA SER A 129 17.36 4.40 13.54
C SER A 129 16.87 3.04 13.02
N GLU A 130 15.79 3.02 12.24
CA GLU A 130 15.33 1.86 11.46
C GLU A 130 15.95 1.79 10.06
N GLY A 131 17.02 2.52 9.75
CA GLY A 131 17.76 2.46 8.49
C GLY A 131 16.95 2.89 7.27
N PHE A 132 16.03 3.85 7.44
CA PHE A 132 15.33 4.55 6.37
C PHE A 132 15.76 6.03 6.35
N LYS A 133 15.89 6.60 5.16
CA LYS A 133 16.19 8.03 4.95
C LYS A 133 14.99 8.76 4.32
N PRO A 134 14.76 10.05 4.64
CA PRO A 134 13.79 10.86 3.91
C PRO A 134 14.25 11.04 2.45
N VAL A 135 13.31 10.96 1.53
CA VAL A 135 13.51 11.16 0.07
C VAL A 135 12.58 12.24 -0.48
N ARG A 136 11.42 12.46 0.15
CA ARG A 136 10.56 13.63 -0.08
C ARG A 136 10.02 14.12 1.25
N GLU A 137 9.96 15.44 1.41
CA GLU A 137 9.34 16.11 2.54
C GLU A 137 8.46 17.26 2.02
N SER A 138 7.32 17.47 2.66
CA SER A 138 6.28 18.46 2.34
C SER A 138 5.41 18.68 3.59
N GLU A 139 4.68 19.79 3.68
CA GLU A 139 3.93 20.14 4.92
C GLU A 139 2.94 19.07 5.42
N HIS A 140 2.44 18.21 4.52
CA HIS A 140 1.44 17.19 4.85
C HIS A 140 1.92 15.76 4.54
N GLU A 141 3.15 15.58 4.04
CA GLU A 141 3.70 14.27 3.72
C GLU A 141 5.22 14.21 3.85
N MET A 142 5.72 13.15 4.49
CA MET A 142 7.12 12.70 4.38
C MET A 142 7.15 11.32 3.73
N VAL A 143 8.11 11.10 2.83
CA VAL A 143 8.34 9.81 2.14
C VAL A 143 9.74 9.33 2.45
N PHE A 144 9.83 8.13 3.00
CA PHE A 144 11.05 7.48 3.43
C PHE A 144 11.37 6.28 2.52
N ARG A 145 12.66 6.00 2.36
CA ARG A 145 13.18 4.83 1.63
C ARG A 145 14.30 4.15 2.41
N ALA A 146 14.52 2.86 2.16
CA ALA A 146 15.59 2.14 2.85
C ALA A 146 16.95 2.68 2.42
N ASP A 147 17.83 2.91 3.39
CA ASP A 147 19.08 3.63 3.19
C ASP A 147 20.11 2.84 2.36
N SER A 148 20.23 1.53 2.62
CA SER A 148 21.18 0.62 1.99
C SER A 148 20.55 -0.31 0.94
N LEU A 149 21.34 -0.68 -0.08
CA LEU A 149 20.92 -1.59 -1.15
C LEU A 149 20.49 -2.97 -0.62
N PHE A 150 21.22 -3.51 0.37
CA PHE A 150 20.83 -4.76 1.04
C PHE A 150 19.44 -4.65 1.66
N LYS A 151 19.16 -3.56 2.39
CA LYS A 151 17.85 -3.36 3.02
C LYS A 151 16.74 -3.23 1.97
N ARG A 152 16.98 -2.50 0.87
CA ARG A 152 16.06 -2.41 -0.28
C ARG A 152 15.78 -3.78 -0.90
N LEU A 153 16.79 -4.63 -1.07
CA LEU A 153 16.64 -6.01 -1.57
C LEU A 153 15.79 -6.86 -0.62
N THR A 154 16.03 -6.82 0.70
CA THR A 154 15.20 -7.55 1.68
C THR A 154 13.76 -7.04 1.81
N LEU A 155 13.44 -5.90 1.19
CA LEU A 155 12.09 -5.33 1.08
C LEU A 155 11.56 -5.43 -0.36
N LEU A 156 12.24 -6.18 -1.24
CA LEU A 156 11.91 -6.37 -2.66
C LEU A 156 11.67 -5.05 -3.41
N PHE A 157 12.43 -4.00 -3.04
CA PHE A 157 12.29 -2.63 -3.54
C PHE A 157 10.89 -2.01 -3.38
N GLU A 158 10.02 -2.57 -2.52
CA GLU A 158 8.85 -1.89 -1.93
C GLU A 158 9.28 -1.19 -0.62
N ASP A 159 10.45 -0.54 -0.64
CA ASP A 159 11.05 0.10 0.53
C ASP A 159 10.49 1.50 0.84
N GLU A 160 9.52 1.96 0.05
CA GLU A 160 8.84 3.24 0.24
C GLU A 160 7.85 3.16 1.41
N ILE A 161 8.00 4.08 2.37
CA ILE A 161 7.06 4.28 3.48
C ILE A 161 6.64 5.75 3.48
N ARG A 162 5.34 6.00 3.50
CA ARG A 162 4.74 7.34 3.52
C ARG A 162 4.19 7.65 4.89
N VAL A 163 4.37 8.89 5.31
CA VAL A 163 3.89 9.44 6.59
C VAL A 163 3.09 10.67 6.22
N THR A 164 1.78 10.67 6.47
CA THR A 164 0.85 11.70 5.99
C THR A 164 0.06 12.30 7.14
N GLN A 165 -0.14 13.63 7.13
CA GLN A 165 -0.99 14.29 8.12
C GLN A 165 -2.47 14.16 7.74
N THR A 166 -3.34 13.89 8.71
CA THR A 166 -4.80 13.86 8.53
C THR A 166 -5.46 14.37 9.81
N GLY A 167 -5.72 15.68 9.87
CA GLY A 167 -6.18 16.33 11.10
C GLY A 167 -5.13 16.22 12.21
N GLU A 168 -5.50 15.66 13.35
CA GLU A 168 -4.60 15.37 14.49
C GLU A 168 -3.84 14.04 14.36
N TRP A 169 -4.08 13.28 13.30
CA TRP A 169 -3.52 11.95 13.09
C TRP A 169 -2.38 11.96 12.07
N ILE A 170 -1.31 11.24 12.38
CA ILE A 170 -0.27 10.84 11.45
C ILE A 170 -0.59 9.44 10.93
N THR A 171 -0.74 9.29 9.61
CA THR A 171 -0.96 8.00 8.96
C THR A 171 0.34 7.51 8.32
N ILE A 172 0.85 6.36 8.80
CA ILE A 172 2.02 5.67 8.25
C ILE A 172 1.55 4.52 7.35
N GLU A 173 1.95 4.54 6.08
CA GLU A 173 1.60 3.52 5.08
C GLU A 173 2.85 3.00 4.36
N GLY A 174 2.94 1.68 4.18
CA GLY A 174 4.06 1.06 3.47
C GLY A 174 4.15 -0.44 3.69
N ILE A 175 5.31 -1.01 3.40
CA ILE A 175 5.58 -2.45 3.62
C ILE A 175 5.48 -2.81 5.11
N ARG A 176 4.66 -3.82 5.45
CA ARG A 176 4.28 -4.21 6.83
C ARG A 176 5.49 -4.34 7.76
N ARG A 177 6.56 -4.99 7.27
CA ARG A 177 7.79 -5.23 8.05
C ARG A 177 8.60 -3.96 8.33
N GLY A 178 8.48 -2.94 7.47
CA GLY A 178 9.08 -1.62 7.67
C GLY A 178 8.23 -0.79 8.62
N VAL A 179 6.94 -0.62 8.29
CA VAL A 179 5.98 0.17 9.07
C VAL A 179 5.91 -0.31 10.52
N ALA A 180 5.80 -1.62 10.77
CA ALA A 180 5.67 -2.13 12.13
C ALA A 180 6.84 -1.73 13.04
N ARG A 181 8.10 -1.85 12.59
CA ARG A 181 9.26 -1.50 13.42
C ARG A 181 9.37 0.00 13.67
N VAL A 182 9.16 0.81 12.62
CA VAL A 182 9.18 2.27 12.74
C VAL A 182 8.06 2.76 13.64
N TYR A 183 6.86 2.21 13.50
CA TYR A 183 5.69 2.53 14.32
C TYR A 183 5.94 2.29 15.81
N TYR A 184 6.46 1.12 16.20
CA TYR A 184 6.79 0.85 17.62
C TYR A 184 7.83 1.82 18.19
N ARG A 185 8.86 2.21 17.41
CA ARG A 185 9.82 3.23 17.86
C ARG A 185 9.24 4.63 17.93
N LEU A 186 8.45 5.03 16.94
CA LEU A 186 7.79 6.33 16.94
C LEU A 186 6.83 6.47 18.12
N GLN A 187 6.02 5.44 18.39
CA GLN A 187 5.13 5.42 19.54
C GLN A 187 5.92 5.65 20.84
N SER A 188 7.04 4.94 21.05
CA SER A 188 7.90 5.14 22.22
C SER A 188 8.47 6.55 22.34
N TYR A 189 8.81 7.23 21.23
CA TYR A 189 9.27 8.62 21.27
C TYR A 189 8.13 9.61 21.56
N LEU A 190 6.94 9.39 20.98
CA LEU A 190 5.76 10.23 21.22
C LEU A 190 5.25 10.12 22.66
N GLU A 191 5.25 8.92 23.25
CA GLU A 191 4.89 8.68 24.65
C GLU A 191 5.85 9.39 25.61
N ARG A 192 7.17 9.33 25.37
CA ARG A 192 8.16 10.07 26.17
C ARG A 192 7.93 11.57 26.12
N THR A 193 7.82 12.14 24.92
CA THR A 193 7.55 13.59 24.77
C THR A 193 6.18 13.98 25.32
N ARG A 194 5.17 13.10 25.38
CA ARG A 194 3.92 13.40 26.09
C ARG A 194 4.16 13.51 27.60
N ASN A 195 4.80 12.50 28.19
CA ASN A 195 5.04 12.43 29.64
C ASN A 195 6.05 13.46 30.16
N GLU A 196 6.89 14.03 29.31
CA GLU A 196 7.79 15.16 29.62
C GLU A 196 7.08 16.53 29.64
N ASN A 197 5.81 16.60 29.19
CA ASN A 197 5.02 17.82 29.09
C ASN A 197 3.77 17.83 30.01
N GLU A 198 3.63 16.83 30.90
CA GLU A 198 2.65 16.77 32.01
C GLU A 198 3.35 17.03 33.36
#